data_AF-A0A645BWR0-F1
#
_entry.id   AF-A0A645BWR0-F1
#
_cell.length_a   1.000
_cell.length_b   1.000
_cell.length_c   1.000
_cell.angle_alpha   90.00
_cell.angle_beta   90.00
_cell.angle_gamma   90.00
#
_symmetry.space_group_name_H-M   'P 1'
#
loop_
_entity.id
_entity.type
_entity.pdbx_description
1 polymer ?
#
loop_
_entity_poly.entity_id
_entity_poly.type
_entity_poly.pdbx_seq_one_letter_code
_entity_poly.pdbx_strand_id
1 'polypeptide(L)'
;MCFFVDGPLSINGNAAWIKSSIQKCIYDINKDLSKRGLPPLMIIGLQKSGKLYDYIHLIGPSIQPNSIYCVTDEFRNSYVDFNKTPSNTTYGNETYYGQDFLLKTKSGKLFVFNAPYPFPNKDNIAVFKHEKANIENYSNIGAYAKLIEDFESDLYESAVIPIALAQKYTAISLQPGGKVLDLLAQTAVQQ
;
A
#
# COMPACT_ATOMS: atom_id res chain seq x y z
N MET A 1 -6.78 4.03 -16.07
CA MET A 1 -6.63 2.63 -15.61
C MET A 1 -5.91 2.66 -14.26
N CYS A 2 -6.41 1.93 -13.26
CA CYS A 2 -5.86 1.87 -11.91
C CYS A 2 -5.74 0.41 -11.47
N PHE A 3 -4.66 0.06 -10.78
CA PHE A 3 -4.46 -1.25 -10.17
C PHE A 3 -4.59 -1.15 -8.66
N PHE A 4 -5.38 -2.03 -8.05
CA PHE A 4 -5.44 -2.17 -6.60
C PHE A 4 -4.65 -3.40 -6.18
N VAL A 5 -3.79 -3.24 -5.17
CA VAL A 5 -3.01 -4.30 -4.55
C VAL A 5 -3.49 -4.44 -3.11
N ASP A 6 -3.82 -5.66 -2.69
CA ASP A 6 -4.20 -5.95 -1.31
C ASP A 6 -2.93 -6.05 -0.46
N GLY A 7 -2.65 -5.02 0.33
CA GLY A 7 -1.43 -4.85 1.09
C GLY A 7 -0.49 -3.76 0.55
N PRO A 8 0.67 -3.57 1.21
CA PRO A 8 1.61 -2.53 0.84
C PRO A 8 2.29 -2.78 -0.51
N LEU A 9 2.74 -1.72 -1.18
CA LEU A 9 3.64 -1.81 -2.34
C LEU A 9 5.05 -2.19 -1.90
N SER A 10 5.21 -3.45 -1.49
CA SER A 10 6.45 -4.02 -0.99
C SER A 10 6.58 -5.50 -1.35
N ILE A 11 7.82 -6.00 -1.36
CA ILE A 11 8.16 -7.42 -1.46
C ILE A 11 9.08 -7.74 -0.29
N ASN A 12 8.73 -8.77 0.48
CA ASN A 12 9.47 -9.20 1.66
C ASN A 12 10.15 -10.56 1.46
N GLY A 13 11.10 -10.88 2.34
CA GLY A 13 11.82 -12.16 2.32
C GLY A 13 12.81 -12.30 1.17
N ASN A 14 13.11 -13.53 0.77
CA ASN A 14 14.13 -13.85 -0.24
C ASN A 14 13.88 -13.21 -1.60
N ALA A 15 12.63 -12.85 -1.91
CA ALA A 15 12.25 -12.21 -3.18
C ALA A 15 12.38 -10.67 -3.16
N ALA A 16 12.77 -10.06 -2.03
CA ALA A 16 12.79 -8.60 -1.87
C ALA A 16 13.63 -7.88 -2.94
N TRP A 17 14.67 -8.52 -3.49
CA TRP A 17 15.51 -7.96 -4.57
C TRP A 17 14.72 -7.50 -5.80
N ILE A 18 13.53 -8.09 -6.06
CA ILE A 18 12.67 -7.74 -7.21
C ILE A 18 12.11 -6.31 -7.10
N LYS A 19 11.99 -5.75 -5.89
CA LYS A 19 11.42 -4.40 -5.67
C LYS A 19 12.12 -3.32 -6.50
N SER A 20 13.44 -3.43 -6.68
CA SER A 20 14.22 -2.45 -7.43
C SER A 20 13.86 -2.47 -8.92
N SER A 21 13.65 -3.67 -9.47
CA SER A 21 13.21 -3.86 -10.86
C SER A 21 11.80 -3.33 -11.09
N ILE A 22 10.87 -3.58 -10.15
CA ILE A 22 9.50 -3.06 -10.22
C ILE A 22 9.50 -1.53 -10.16
N GLN A 23 10.21 -0.95 -9.19
CA GLN A 23 10.32 0.50 -9.04
C GLN A 23 10.84 1.15 -10.34
N LYS A 24 11.94 0.61 -10.89
CA LYS A 24 12.52 1.10 -12.14
C LYS A 24 11.55 0.97 -13.32
N CYS A 25 10.89 -0.18 -13.46
CA CYS A 25 9.92 -0.42 -14.52
C CYS A 25 8.76 0.58 -14.48
N ILE A 26 8.16 0.81 -13.30
CA ILE A 26 7.09 1.79 -13.12
C ILE A 26 7.57 3.20 -13.48
N TYR A 27 8.78 3.57 -13.04
CA TYR A 27 9.37 4.86 -13.36
C TYR A 27 9.58 5.05 -14.87
N ASP A 28 10.17 4.06 -15.55
CA ASP A 28 10.45 4.11 -16.98
C ASP A 28 9.12 4.21 -17.79
N ILE A 29 8.09 3.44 -17.39
CA ILE A 29 6.72 3.56 -17.95
C ILE A 29 6.17 4.98 -17.76
N ASN A 30 6.27 5.54 -16.55
CA ASN A 30 5.75 6.87 -16.27
C ASN A 30 6.48 7.97 -17.05
N LYS A 31 7.78 7.82 -17.30
CA LYS A 31 8.53 8.72 -18.18
C LYS A 31 8.02 8.67 -19.61
N ASP A 32 7.73 7.48 -20.13
CA ASP A 32 7.19 7.34 -21.48
C ASP A 32 5.75 7.83 -21.61
N LEU A 33 4.91 7.65 -20.58
CA LEU A 33 3.58 8.25 -20.50
C LEU A 33 3.66 9.77 -20.50
N SER A 34 4.54 10.34 -19.68
CA SER A 34 4.75 11.79 -19.59
C SER A 34 5.20 12.40 -20.92
N LYS A 35 6.13 11.77 -21.65
CA LYS A 35 6.54 12.21 -23.00
C LYS A 35 5.37 12.23 -24.00
N ARG A 36 4.35 11.40 -23.79
CA ARG A 36 3.14 11.31 -24.61
C ARG A 36 2.00 12.21 -24.10
N GLY A 37 2.23 13.02 -23.05
CA GLY A 37 1.20 13.85 -22.42
C GLY A 37 0.12 13.05 -21.69
N LEU A 38 0.40 11.79 -21.35
CA LEU A 38 -0.53 10.90 -20.65
C LEU A 38 -0.28 10.94 -19.13
N PRO A 39 -1.33 10.74 -18.31
CA PRO A 39 -1.17 10.67 -16.87
C PRO A 39 -0.33 9.45 -16.46
N PRO A 40 0.40 9.52 -15.33
CA PRO A 40 1.17 8.40 -14.83
C PRO A 40 0.28 7.21 -14.45
N LEU A 41 0.88 6.03 -14.45
CA LEU A 41 0.26 4.79 -14.02
C LEU A 41 -0.19 4.89 -12.56
N MET A 42 -1.45 4.51 -12.28
CA MET A 42 -1.99 4.48 -10.93
C MET A 42 -1.98 3.05 -10.37
N ILE A 43 -1.28 2.85 -9.27
CA ILE A 43 -1.23 1.60 -8.51
C ILE A 43 -1.43 1.95 -7.03
N ILE A 44 -2.47 1.41 -6.41
CA ILE A 44 -2.84 1.65 -5.01
C ILE A 44 -2.59 0.38 -4.22
N GLY A 45 -1.57 0.39 -3.35
CA GLY A 45 -1.47 -0.63 -2.29
C GLY A 45 -2.36 -0.23 -1.13
N LEU A 46 -3.28 -1.07 -0.69
CA LEU A 46 -4.18 -0.76 0.43
C LEU A 46 -3.82 -1.60 1.65
N GLN A 47 -3.45 -0.96 2.76
CA GLN A 47 -3.14 -1.65 4.00
C GLN A 47 -4.37 -1.69 4.91
N LYS A 48 -4.75 -2.89 5.34
CA LYS A 48 -5.89 -3.14 6.25
C LYS A 48 -5.44 -3.60 7.65
N SER A 49 -4.14 -3.61 7.90
CA SER A 49 -3.54 -4.06 9.15
C SER A 49 -2.11 -3.55 9.28
N GLY A 50 -1.55 -3.67 10.48
CA GLY A 50 -0.18 -3.28 10.82
C GLY A 50 -0.10 -1.96 11.56
N LYS A 51 1.08 -1.66 12.11
CA LYS A 51 1.23 -0.56 13.07
C LYS A 51 0.78 0.81 12.57
N LEU A 52 1.02 1.13 11.29
CA LEU A 52 0.61 2.41 10.71
C LEU A 52 -0.92 2.50 10.59
N TYR A 53 -1.56 1.38 10.24
CA TYR A 53 -3.02 1.24 10.24
C TYR A 53 -3.58 1.42 11.65
N ASP A 54 -3.01 0.73 12.64
CA ASP A 54 -3.46 0.83 14.03
C ASP A 54 -3.31 2.27 14.55
N TYR A 55 -2.19 2.92 14.20
CA TYR A 55 -1.91 4.30 14.61
C TYR A 55 -2.91 5.30 14.04
N ILE A 56 -3.22 5.26 12.74
CA ILE A 56 -4.19 6.22 12.16
C ILE A 56 -5.58 6.03 12.77
N HIS A 57 -5.99 4.80 13.11
CA HIS A 57 -7.28 4.54 13.77
C HIS A 57 -7.29 5.06 15.21
N LEU A 58 -6.15 4.99 15.92
CA LEU A 58 -6.00 5.57 17.25
C LEU A 58 -6.16 7.10 17.24
N ILE A 59 -5.52 7.80 16.30
CA ILE A 59 -5.55 9.27 16.23
C ILE A 59 -6.70 9.81 15.34
N GLY A 60 -7.47 8.92 14.72
CA GLY A 60 -8.52 9.22 13.75
C GLY A 60 -9.50 10.32 14.16
N PRO A 61 -10.00 10.35 15.42
CA PRO A 61 -10.88 11.41 15.90
C PRO A 61 -10.26 12.82 15.84
N SER A 62 -8.93 12.93 15.96
CA SER A 62 -8.20 14.20 15.95
C SER A 62 -7.78 14.65 14.55
N ILE A 63 -7.94 13.81 13.53
CA ILE A 63 -7.62 14.14 12.13
C ILE A 63 -8.81 14.85 11.49
N GLN A 64 -8.56 15.96 10.79
CA GLN A 64 -9.60 16.66 10.03
C GLN A 64 -10.09 15.80 8.86
N PRO A 65 -11.40 15.67 8.59
CA PRO A 65 -11.89 15.02 7.38
C PRO A 65 -11.35 15.67 6.10
N ASN A 66 -11.30 14.90 5.01
CA ASN A 66 -10.76 15.36 3.71
C ASN A 66 -9.29 15.81 3.79
N SER A 67 -8.46 15.02 4.47
CA SER A 67 -7.03 15.29 4.66
C SER A 67 -6.18 14.12 4.18
N ILE A 68 -5.01 14.44 3.61
CA ILE A 68 -4.01 13.45 3.22
C ILE A 68 -2.64 13.85 3.77
N TYR A 69 -1.91 12.87 4.29
CA TYR A 69 -0.57 13.06 4.84
C TYR A 69 0.40 12.06 4.23
N CYS A 70 1.56 12.55 3.77
CA CYS A 70 2.67 11.70 3.34
C CYS A 70 3.50 11.28 4.56
N VAL A 71 3.71 9.98 4.75
CA VAL A 71 4.34 9.45 5.97
C VAL A 71 5.86 9.57 5.91
N THR A 72 6.44 10.42 6.74
CA THR A 72 7.90 10.56 6.86
C THR A 72 8.51 9.45 7.71
N ASP A 73 9.81 9.19 7.51
CA ASP A 73 10.56 8.27 8.38
C ASP A 73 10.60 8.79 9.83
N GLU A 74 10.71 10.10 10.02
CA GLU A 74 10.72 10.72 11.34
C GLU A 74 9.40 10.52 12.07
N PHE A 75 8.27 10.77 11.42
CA PHE A 75 6.95 10.49 11.98
C PHE A 75 6.82 9.01 12.35
N ARG A 76 7.25 8.12 11.44
CA ARG A 76 7.15 6.68 11.69
C ARG A 76 7.98 6.26 12.90
N ASN A 77 9.23 6.71 12.98
CA ASN A 77 10.12 6.38 14.09
C ASN A 77 9.64 6.96 15.42
N SER A 78 9.10 8.18 15.43
CA SER A 78 8.68 8.85 16.66
C SER A 78 7.35 8.32 17.20
N TYR A 79 6.42 7.93 16.33
CA TYR A 79 5.03 7.68 16.75
C TYR A 79 4.51 6.26 16.45
N VAL A 80 5.05 5.57 15.45
CA VAL A 80 4.53 4.26 15.00
C VAL A 80 5.45 3.12 15.42
N ASP A 81 6.75 3.29 15.22
CA ASP A 81 7.81 2.33 15.54
C ASP A 81 8.69 2.84 16.70
N PHE A 82 8.10 3.57 17.65
CA PHE A 82 8.78 4.24 18.78
C PHE A 82 9.62 3.31 19.66
N ASN A 83 9.36 2.01 19.62
CA ASN A 83 10.08 1.00 20.40
C ASN A 83 11.25 0.34 19.65
N LYS A 84 11.63 0.86 18.47
CA LYS A 84 12.74 0.35 17.66
C LYS A 84 13.79 1.41 17.43
N THR A 85 15.05 0.97 17.37
CA THR A 85 16.14 1.82 16.89
C THR A 85 15.92 2.12 15.40
N PRO A 86 15.88 3.40 14.98
CA PRO A 86 15.77 3.76 13.58
C PRO A 86 16.90 3.13 12.74
N SER A 87 16.57 2.73 11.51
CA SER A 87 17.59 2.33 10.54
C SER A 87 18.49 3.52 10.20
N ASN A 88 19.78 3.26 9.98
CA ASN A 88 20.72 4.25 9.43
C ASN A 88 20.41 4.61 7.97
N THR A 89 19.49 3.90 7.31
CA THR A 89 19.02 4.19 5.94
C THR A 89 17.65 4.89 5.95
N THR A 90 16.68 4.30 5.25
CA THR A 90 15.28 4.76 5.18
C THR A 90 14.33 3.60 5.44
N TYR A 91 13.12 3.89 5.91
CA TYR A 91 12.09 2.88 6.09
C TYR A 91 11.80 2.16 4.75
N GLY A 92 11.79 0.83 4.79
CA GLY A 92 11.48 -0.01 3.64
C GLY A 92 12.54 0.03 2.53
N ASN A 93 13.81 0.39 2.82
CA ASN A 93 14.86 0.49 1.80
C ASN A 93 14.95 -0.76 0.91
N GLU A 94 15.01 -1.92 1.55
CA GLU A 94 15.18 -3.23 0.89
C GLU A 94 13.87 -3.86 0.40
N THR A 95 12.72 -3.40 0.87
CA THR A 95 11.44 -4.13 0.66
C THR A 95 10.39 -3.32 -0.09
N TYR A 96 10.33 -2.00 0.08
CA TYR A 96 9.26 -1.17 -0.48
C TYR A 96 9.62 -0.61 -1.86
N TYR A 97 8.62 -0.49 -2.72
CA TYR A 97 8.68 0.26 -3.98
C TYR A 97 7.55 1.31 -4.09
N GLY A 98 6.84 1.58 -3.00
CA GLY A 98 5.87 2.66 -2.87
C GLY A 98 5.94 3.36 -1.51
N GLN A 99 5.39 4.58 -1.48
CA GLN A 99 5.36 5.47 -0.33
C GLN A 99 4.04 5.36 0.42
N ASP A 100 4.07 5.38 1.75
CA ASP A 100 2.88 5.36 2.60
C ASP A 100 2.21 6.74 2.70
N PHE A 101 0.88 6.73 2.62
CA PHE A 101 0.01 7.88 2.84
C PHE A 101 -1.09 7.52 3.84
N LEU A 102 -1.44 8.49 4.67
CA LEU A 102 -2.61 8.48 5.53
C LEU A 102 -3.70 9.32 4.88
N LEU A 103 -4.90 8.77 4.75
CA LEU A 103 -6.04 9.47 4.18
C LEU A 103 -7.20 9.41 5.18
N LYS A 104 -7.82 10.56 5.44
CA LYS A 104 -9.16 10.64 6.01
C LYS A 104 -10.09 11.19 4.95
N THR A 105 -11.02 10.37 4.49
CA THR A 105 -11.97 10.74 3.43
C THR A 105 -12.96 11.79 3.91
N LYS A 106 -13.74 12.35 2.99
CA LYS A 106 -14.86 13.24 3.31
C LYS A 106 -15.92 12.59 4.21
N SER A 107 -16.15 11.28 4.06
CA SER A 107 -17.06 10.51 4.91
C SER A 107 -16.46 10.21 6.29
N GLY A 108 -15.18 10.52 6.52
CA GLY A 108 -14.49 10.32 7.78
C GLY A 108 -13.80 8.96 7.90
N LYS A 109 -13.87 8.10 6.88
CA LYS A 109 -13.17 6.81 6.85
C LYS A 109 -11.66 7.03 6.74
N LEU A 110 -10.92 6.15 7.38
CA LEU A 110 -9.47 6.20 7.49
C LEU A 110 -8.86 5.16 6.56
N PHE A 111 -7.80 5.52 5.87
CA PHE A 111 -7.09 4.61 4.99
C PHE A 111 -5.59 4.80 5.13
N VAL A 112 -4.87 3.68 5.07
CA VAL A 112 -3.43 3.65 4.81
C VAL A 112 -3.24 3.08 3.42
N PHE A 113 -2.67 3.88 2.52
CA PHE A 113 -2.43 3.45 1.15
C PHE A 113 -1.02 3.78 0.67
N ASN A 114 -0.62 3.10 -0.40
CA ASN A 114 0.66 3.30 -1.06
C ASN A 114 0.50 3.79 -2.50
N ALA A 115 1.32 4.77 -2.88
CA ALA A 115 1.57 5.11 -4.27
C ALA A 115 3.02 4.75 -4.66
N PRO A 116 3.31 4.34 -5.91
CA PRO A 116 4.66 3.98 -6.33
C PRO A 116 5.63 5.15 -6.17
N TYR A 117 6.90 4.87 -5.85
CA TYR A 117 7.90 5.94 -5.80
C TYR A 117 8.08 6.60 -7.18
N PRO A 118 8.14 7.94 -7.27
CA PRO A 118 8.37 8.66 -8.52
C PRO A 118 9.86 8.70 -8.94
N PHE A 119 10.69 7.80 -8.39
CA PHE A 119 12.14 7.77 -8.58
C PHE A 119 12.60 6.42 -9.16
N PRO A 120 13.66 6.37 -9.98
CA PRO A 120 14.12 5.13 -10.61
C PRO A 120 14.79 4.16 -9.65
N ASN A 121 15.45 4.67 -8.60
CA ASN A 121 16.23 3.89 -7.63
C ASN A 121 16.31 4.63 -6.28
N LYS A 122 17.12 4.10 -5.36
CA LYS A 122 17.34 4.65 -4.01
C LYS A 122 18.82 4.92 -3.73
N ASP A 123 19.63 5.13 -4.77
CA ASP A 123 21.09 5.10 -4.66
C ASP A 123 21.61 6.23 -3.74
N ASN A 124 20.99 7.41 -3.81
CA ASN A 124 21.23 8.50 -2.87
C ASN A 124 20.19 8.47 -1.75
N ILE A 125 20.48 7.71 -0.69
CA ILE A 125 19.59 7.51 0.45
C ILE A 125 19.24 8.82 1.16
N ALA A 126 20.20 9.75 1.29
CA ALA A 126 19.98 11.02 1.97
C ALA A 126 18.89 11.83 1.25
N VAL A 127 18.99 11.95 -0.08
CA VAL A 127 17.98 12.63 -0.89
C VAL A 127 16.68 11.84 -0.92
N PHE A 128 16.76 10.53 -1.20
CA PHE A 128 15.57 9.68 -1.33
C PHE A 128 14.69 9.68 -0.07
N LYS A 129 15.30 9.67 1.12
CA LYS A 129 14.58 9.69 2.40
C LYS A 129 13.67 10.91 2.55
N HIS A 130 14.11 12.08 2.08
CA HIS A 130 13.33 13.31 2.11
C HIS A 130 12.35 13.39 0.93
N GLU A 131 12.82 13.13 -0.29
CA GLU A 131 12.03 13.31 -1.51
C GLU A 131 10.88 12.30 -1.63
N LYS A 132 11.04 11.08 -1.11
CA LYS A 132 9.94 10.09 -1.07
C LYS A 132 8.77 10.55 -0.21
N ALA A 133 9.02 11.40 0.78
CA ALA A 133 8.00 11.90 1.70
C ALA A 133 7.51 13.31 1.32
N ASN A 134 7.97 13.86 0.19
CA ASN A 134 7.45 15.10 -0.37
C ASN A 134 6.22 14.79 -1.25
N ILE A 135 5.04 15.22 -0.80
CA ILE A 135 3.77 14.97 -1.50
C ILE A 135 3.72 15.63 -2.88
N GLU A 136 4.46 16.72 -3.11
CA GLU A 136 4.49 17.42 -4.40
C GLU A 136 5.12 16.58 -5.52
N ASN A 137 5.95 15.59 -5.16
CA ASN A 137 6.50 14.63 -6.12
C ASN A 137 5.44 13.64 -6.66
N TYR A 138 4.23 13.64 -6.09
CA TYR A 138 3.10 12.79 -6.46
C TYR A 138 2.00 13.63 -7.14
N SER A 139 2.23 14.04 -8.39
CA SER A 139 1.34 14.95 -9.12
C SER A 139 -0.12 14.50 -9.24
N ASN A 140 -0.39 13.20 -9.18
CA ASN A 140 -1.72 12.61 -9.25
C ASN A 140 -2.31 12.21 -7.89
N ILE A 141 -1.75 12.66 -6.76
CA ILE A 141 -2.18 12.24 -5.42
C ILE A 141 -3.67 12.50 -5.14
N GLY A 142 -4.23 13.59 -5.67
CA GLY A 142 -5.67 13.87 -5.58
C GLY A 142 -6.53 12.81 -6.26
N ALA A 143 -6.06 12.22 -7.36
CA ALA A 143 -6.76 11.14 -8.06
C ALA A 143 -6.73 9.82 -7.26
N TYR A 144 -5.64 9.55 -6.52
CA TYR A 144 -5.58 8.42 -5.59
C TYR A 144 -6.65 8.54 -4.50
N ALA A 145 -6.69 9.69 -3.82
CA ALA A 145 -7.68 9.95 -2.78
C ALA A 145 -9.11 9.83 -3.33
N LYS A 146 -9.37 10.43 -4.49
CA LYS A 146 -10.69 10.38 -5.14
C LYS A 146 -11.12 8.94 -5.49
N LEU A 147 -10.21 8.12 -6.02
CA LEU A 147 -10.51 6.72 -6.33
C LEU A 147 -10.80 5.90 -5.08
N ILE A 148 -10.07 6.13 -3.98
CA ILE A 148 -10.35 5.44 -2.71
C ILE A 148 -11.74 5.87 -2.20
N GLU A 149 -12.08 7.15 -2.25
CA GLU A 149 -13.40 7.67 -1.88
C GLU A 149 -14.53 7.11 -2.76
N ASP A 150 -14.31 6.94 -4.07
CA ASP A 150 -15.34 6.44 -4.98
C ASP A 150 -15.62 4.94 -4.79
N PHE A 151 -14.64 4.20 -4.27
CA PHE A 151 -14.73 2.74 -4.08
C PHE A 151 -14.75 2.30 -2.61
N GLU A 152 -14.82 3.23 -1.65
CA GLU A 152 -14.86 2.87 -0.24
C GLU A 152 -16.08 1.99 0.08
N SER A 153 -15.88 0.97 0.93
CA SER A 153 -16.95 0.09 1.36
C SER A 153 -17.56 0.58 2.66
N ASP A 154 -18.89 0.45 2.82
CA ASP A 154 -19.56 0.54 4.12
C ASP A 154 -19.59 -0.81 4.85
N LEU A 155 -19.41 -1.91 4.12
CA LEU A 155 -19.48 -3.28 4.66
C LEU A 155 -18.20 -3.70 5.36
N TYR A 156 -17.06 -3.15 4.94
CA TYR A 156 -15.74 -3.52 5.44
C TYR A 156 -14.95 -2.26 5.75
N GLU A 157 -14.48 -2.15 7.00
CA GLU A 157 -13.65 -1.03 7.45
C GLU A 157 -12.36 -0.94 6.61
N SER A 158 -11.98 0.29 6.25
CA SER A 158 -10.76 0.60 5.51
C SER A 158 -10.56 -0.23 4.23
N ALA A 159 -11.66 -0.67 3.62
CA ALA A 159 -11.62 -1.49 2.42
C ALA A 159 -12.27 -0.76 1.24
N VAL A 160 -11.79 -1.11 0.05
CA VAL A 160 -12.40 -0.71 -1.21
C VAL A 160 -13.08 -1.91 -1.87
N ILE A 161 -14.20 -1.68 -2.55
CA ILE A 161 -15.03 -2.70 -3.18
C ILE A 161 -14.22 -3.65 -4.10
N PRO A 162 -13.30 -3.18 -4.98
CA PRO A 162 -12.52 -4.07 -5.83
C PRO A 162 -11.69 -5.10 -5.04
N ILE A 163 -11.07 -4.71 -3.93
CA ILE A 163 -10.27 -5.62 -3.10
C ILE A 163 -11.19 -6.58 -2.34
N ALA A 164 -12.29 -6.08 -1.76
CA ALA A 164 -13.24 -6.93 -1.06
C ALA A 164 -13.84 -8.02 -1.97
N LEU A 165 -14.15 -7.68 -3.23
CA LEU A 165 -14.62 -8.64 -4.22
C LEU A 165 -13.53 -9.66 -4.58
N ALA A 166 -12.29 -9.23 -4.84
CA ALA A 166 -11.18 -10.12 -5.13
C ALA A 166 -10.95 -11.13 -3.99
N GLN A 167 -10.92 -10.67 -2.74
CA GLN A 167 -10.81 -11.52 -1.55
C GLN A 167 -11.98 -12.51 -1.43
N LYS A 168 -13.21 -12.06 -1.70
CA LYS A 168 -14.39 -12.92 -1.68
C LYS A 168 -14.28 -14.05 -2.72
N TYR A 169 -13.87 -13.74 -3.94
CA TYR A 169 -13.75 -14.74 -5.01
C TYR A 169 -12.58 -15.70 -4.80
N THR A 170 -11.45 -15.26 -4.24
CA THR A 170 -10.35 -16.17 -3.87
C THR A 170 -10.74 -17.08 -2.71
N ALA A 171 -11.47 -16.57 -1.71
CA ALA A 171 -11.99 -17.37 -0.60
C ALA A 171 -13.00 -18.44 -1.05
N ILE A 172 -13.84 -18.13 -2.05
CA ILE A 172 -14.75 -19.12 -2.65
C ILE A 172 -13.98 -20.26 -3.31
N SER A 173 -12.85 -20.00 -3.97
CA SER A 173 -12.00 -21.06 -4.53
C SER A 173 -11.36 -21.95 -3.45
N LEU A 174 -11.21 -21.45 -2.21
CA LEU A 174 -10.69 -22.23 -1.08
C LEU A 174 -11.72 -23.26 -0.56
N GLN A 175 -13.02 -22.95 -0.60
CA GLN A 175 -14.06 -23.83 -0.04
C GLN A 175 -14.15 -25.21 -0.72
N PRO A 176 -14.11 -25.34 -2.06
CA PRO A 176 -14.00 -26.63 -2.73
C PRO A 176 -12.70 -27.37 -2.39
N GLY A 177 -11.57 -26.65 -2.35
CA GLY A 177 -10.26 -27.24 -2.06
C GLY A 177 -10.15 -27.82 -0.65
N GLY A 178 -10.67 -27.10 0.35
CA GLY A 178 -10.76 -27.59 1.73
C GLY A 178 -11.62 -28.85 1.84
N LYS A 179 -12.74 -28.89 1.11
CA LYS A 179 -13.64 -30.07 1.10
C LYS A 179 -12.98 -31.30 0.47
N VAL A 180 -12.14 -31.13 -0.55
CA VAL A 180 -11.33 -32.22 -1.13
C VAL A 180 -10.25 -32.69 -0.15
N LEU A 181 -9.57 -31.77 0.53
CA LEU A 181 -8.60 -32.13 1.57
C LEU A 181 -9.26 -32.87 2.75
N ASP A 182 -10.43 -32.44 3.20
CA ASP A 182 -11.20 -33.13 4.24
C ASP A 182 -11.59 -34.55 3.82
N LEU A 183 -12.06 -34.74 2.59
CA LEU A 183 -12.37 -36.06 2.04
C LEU A 183 -11.13 -36.96 1.98
N LEU A 184 -9.99 -36.43 1.53
CA LEU A 184 -8.73 -37.18 1.49
C LEU A 184 -8.22 -37.54 2.89
N ALA A 185 -8.31 -36.61 3.85
CA ALA A 185 -7.92 -36.84 5.24
C ALA A 185 -8.81 -37.90 5.91
N GLN A 186 -10.12 -37.85 5.71
CA GLN A 186 -11.05 -38.86 6.21
C GLN A 186 -10.76 -40.24 5.62
N THR A 187 -10.43 -40.31 4.32
CA THR A 187 -10.09 -41.57 3.66
C THR A 187 -8.76 -42.14 4.17
N ALA A 188 -7.78 -41.28 4.47
CA ALA A 188 -6.48 -41.69 4.99
C ALA A 188 -6.51 -42.19 6.45
N VAL A 189 -7.45 -41.68 7.27
CA VAL A 189 -7.62 -42.10 8.68
C VAL A 189 -8.47 -43.38 8.80
N GLN A 190 -9.19 -43.76 7.75
CA GLN A 190 -10.00 -45.00 7.69
C GLN A 190 -9.22 -46.23 7.16
N GLN A 191 -7.92 -46.08 6.87
CA GLN A 191 -6.99 -47.19 6.59
C GLN A 191 -6.18 -47.54 7.84
#